data_AF-A0A7Y3ZY61-F1
#
_entry.id   AF-A0A7Y3ZY61-F1
#
_cell.length_a   1.000
_cell.length_b   1.000
_cell.length_c   1.000
_cell.angle_alpha   90.00
_cell.angle_beta   90.00
_cell.angle_gamma   90.00
#
_symmetry.space_group_name_H-M   'P 1'
#
loop_
_entity.id
_entity.type
_entity.pdbx_description
1 polymer ?
#
loop_
_entity_poly.entity_id
_entity_poly.type
_entity_poly.pdbx_seq_one_letter_code
_entity_poly.pdbx_strand_id
1 'polypeptide(L)'
;MDANKVVWSEGMFLSPQHFQQQERYIEHFTREFSGQISPNSYGLTHLELDFSVLNVGKVSVRRAKGIFPDGTPFEIDQALVIDVPKSISHKKVYLALPLSRSGTIDVGDDSRLRYGVVEHPVYDISQERSAPVQLELAQLNIQLKLEGDELKDFILIAVAEISEHKSEGVLVLNQAFIPQSLHFGVSSYLSDSVAEVYAQVHYRSSAIHARLQAETSSKSYQSLMRDYLWLQVLGAWIPKLEQWKLDGTLLTRHLYLECVSMTGQMQGLEGKMPKSFPAWNQGDLYSIFSPVFSDLLVLLREVQIDNVSTLKWDRQLFATRRLLRTLVDDRSLYNQGRFVMVVSSSIGATRISEEFPHAAKLAGNSDIAGLVRNALSGVPLRHLPYSPSELKSVKDAAYFEIDTKSDLWQALVKRDEAIALHIDERIDDIHVDFHVIR
;
A
#
# COMPACT_ATOMS: atom_id res chain seq x y z
N MET A 1 -34.36 -19.52 -16.68
CA MET A 1 -35.16 -19.26 -17.89
C MET A 1 -34.81 -20.33 -18.92
N ASP A 2 -35.77 -20.75 -19.74
CA ASP A 2 -35.46 -21.58 -20.91
C ASP A 2 -34.66 -20.73 -21.90
N ALA A 3 -33.45 -21.17 -22.19
CA ALA A 3 -32.53 -20.49 -23.09
C ALA A 3 -32.10 -21.42 -24.24
N ASN A 4 -32.92 -22.42 -24.58
CA ASN A 4 -32.63 -23.29 -25.71
C ASN A 4 -32.73 -22.54 -27.04
N LYS A 5 -31.95 -23.01 -28.01
CA LYS A 5 -31.90 -22.47 -29.37
C LYS A 5 -33.22 -22.71 -30.10
N VAL A 6 -33.70 -21.69 -30.82
CA VAL A 6 -34.88 -21.79 -31.69
C VAL A 6 -34.56 -22.67 -32.90
N VAL A 7 -35.47 -23.59 -33.22
CA VAL A 7 -35.43 -24.38 -34.46
C VAL A 7 -36.22 -23.64 -35.54
N TRP A 8 -35.54 -23.24 -36.62
CA TRP A 8 -36.16 -22.59 -37.77
C TRP A 8 -36.48 -23.64 -38.83
N SER A 9 -37.77 -23.94 -39.03
CA SER A 9 -38.22 -24.89 -40.05
C SER A 9 -38.83 -24.18 -41.26
N GLU A 10 -38.74 -24.82 -42.41
CA GLU A 10 -39.41 -24.36 -43.63
C GLU A 10 -40.93 -24.27 -43.40
N GLY A 11 -41.54 -23.18 -43.87
CA GLY A 11 -42.99 -22.93 -43.73
C GLY A 11 -43.46 -22.50 -42.35
N MET A 12 -42.56 -22.25 -41.39
CA MET A 12 -42.93 -21.79 -40.04
C MET A 12 -43.51 -20.37 -40.06
N PHE A 13 -44.62 -20.16 -39.34
CA PHE A 13 -45.17 -18.82 -39.12
C PHE A 13 -44.39 -18.08 -38.06
N LEU A 14 -43.89 -16.88 -38.39
CA LEU A 14 -43.15 -16.04 -37.47
C LEU A 14 -44.06 -15.47 -36.38
N SER A 15 -43.55 -15.43 -35.17
CA SER A 15 -44.21 -14.82 -34.01
C SER A 15 -43.17 -14.14 -33.12
N PRO A 16 -43.54 -13.16 -32.29
CA PRO A 16 -42.60 -12.45 -31.41
C PRO A 16 -41.77 -13.38 -30.53
N GLN A 17 -42.37 -14.50 -30.08
CA GLN A 17 -41.72 -15.49 -29.22
C GLN A 17 -40.48 -16.11 -29.87
N HIS A 18 -40.46 -16.27 -31.20
CA HIS A 18 -39.28 -16.82 -31.88
C HIS A 18 -38.08 -15.88 -31.75
N PHE A 19 -38.28 -14.58 -31.95
CA PHE A 19 -37.21 -13.58 -31.83
C PHE A 19 -36.78 -13.39 -30.37
N GLN A 20 -37.74 -13.29 -29.44
CA GLN A 20 -37.47 -13.17 -28.00
C GLN A 20 -36.69 -14.39 -27.47
N GLN A 21 -37.03 -15.60 -27.91
CA GLN A 21 -36.31 -16.80 -27.49
C GLN A 21 -34.91 -16.89 -28.13
N GLN A 22 -34.76 -16.46 -29.38
CA GLN A 22 -33.46 -16.37 -30.02
C GLN A 22 -32.53 -15.39 -29.28
N GLU A 23 -33.05 -14.22 -28.90
CA GLU A 23 -32.33 -13.24 -28.09
C GLU A 23 -31.89 -13.83 -26.75
N ARG A 24 -32.83 -14.45 -26.00
CA ARG A 24 -32.51 -15.14 -24.73
C ARG A 24 -31.41 -16.20 -24.88
N TYR A 25 -31.47 -17.01 -25.94
CA TYR A 25 -30.43 -18.00 -26.22
C TYR A 25 -29.06 -17.35 -26.43
N ILE A 26 -29.00 -16.27 -27.24
CA ILE A 26 -27.74 -15.57 -27.54
C ILE A 26 -27.19 -14.90 -26.28
N GLU A 27 -28.02 -14.18 -25.52
CA GLU A 27 -27.62 -13.55 -24.26
C GLU A 27 -27.12 -14.58 -23.24
N HIS A 28 -27.84 -15.70 -23.09
CA HIS A 28 -27.45 -16.77 -22.19
C HIS A 28 -26.14 -17.42 -22.63
N PHE A 29 -25.97 -17.73 -23.92
CA PHE A 29 -24.72 -18.26 -24.46
C PHE A 29 -23.53 -17.34 -24.16
N THR A 30 -23.67 -16.04 -24.44
CA THR A 30 -22.63 -15.04 -24.15
C THR A 30 -22.32 -14.97 -22.66
N ARG A 31 -23.34 -15.03 -21.80
CA ARG A 31 -23.20 -14.99 -20.33
C ARG A 31 -22.47 -16.22 -19.81
N GLU A 32 -22.87 -17.42 -20.24
CA GLU A 32 -22.23 -18.68 -19.84
C GLU A 32 -20.78 -18.74 -20.33
N PHE A 33 -20.53 -18.35 -21.57
CA PHE A 33 -19.18 -18.29 -22.12
C PHE A 33 -18.28 -17.34 -21.32
N SER A 34 -18.76 -16.11 -21.08
CA SER A 34 -18.00 -15.10 -20.33
C SER A 34 -17.80 -15.51 -18.86
N GLY A 35 -18.82 -16.11 -18.24
CA GLY A 35 -18.77 -16.58 -16.85
C GLY A 35 -17.78 -17.70 -16.61
N GLN A 36 -17.47 -18.52 -17.63
CA GLN A 36 -16.40 -19.53 -17.53
C GLN A 36 -15.00 -18.92 -17.51
N ILE A 37 -14.80 -17.78 -18.17
CA ILE A 37 -13.51 -17.07 -18.20
C ILE A 37 -13.33 -16.20 -16.96
N SER A 38 -14.40 -15.51 -16.53
CA SER A 38 -14.38 -14.59 -15.39
C SER A 38 -15.59 -14.84 -14.47
N PRO A 39 -15.50 -15.84 -13.58
CA PRO A 39 -16.63 -16.22 -12.72
C PRO A 39 -17.00 -15.12 -11.72
N ASN A 40 -18.30 -14.86 -11.58
CA ASN A 40 -18.85 -13.86 -10.65
C ASN A 40 -18.30 -12.44 -10.85
N SER A 41 -17.93 -12.09 -12.08
CA SER A 41 -17.41 -10.77 -12.45
C SER A 41 -18.55 -9.81 -12.79
N TYR A 42 -18.98 -9.06 -11.78
CA TYR A 42 -19.98 -8.00 -11.91
C TYR A 42 -19.54 -6.75 -11.13
N GLY A 43 -20.18 -5.63 -11.41
CA GLY A 43 -19.92 -4.34 -10.79
C GLY A 43 -19.61 -3.26 -11.81
N LEU A 44 -19.19 -2.12 -11.28
CA LEU A 44 -18.96 -0.90 -12.04
C LEU A 44 -17.59 -0.91 -12.72
N THR A 45 -17.56 -0.53 -13.98
CA THR A 45 -16.34 -0.18 -14.71
C THR A 45 -16.16 1.34 -14.83
N HIS A 46 -17.24 2.10 -14.60
CA HIS A 46 -17.25 3.56 -14.55
C HIS A 46 -18.36 4.05 -13.61
N LEU A 47 -18.09 5.11 -12.85
CA LEU A 47 -19.07 5.80 -12.00
C LEU A 47 -18.72 7.29 -11.92
N GLU A 48 -19.68 8.15 -12.21
CA GLU A 48 -19.57 9.60 -12.04
C GLU A 48 -20.74 10.08 -11.16
N LEU A 49 -20.43 10.52 -9.93
CA LEU A 49 -21.39 11.12 -9.01
C LEU A 49 -21.43 12.64 -9.16
N ASP A 50 -22.61 13.23 -9.02
CA ASP A 50 -22.75 14.69 -8.93
C ASP A 50 -22.67 15.16 -7.47
N PHE A 51 -21.52 15.69 -7.07
CA PHE A 51 -21.34 16.24 -5.72
C PHE A 51 -22.04 17.59 -5.50
N SER A 52 -22.47 18.29 -6.56
CA SER A 52 -23.10 19.62 -6.44
C SER A 52 -24.52 19.55 -5.85
N VAL A 53 -25.22 18.43 -6.03
CA VAL A 53 -26.59 18.23 -5.53
C VAL A 53 -26.65 17.71 -4.09
N LEU A 54 -25.50 17.39 -3.48
CA LEU A 54 -25.42 16.95 -2.08
C LEU A 54 -25.89 18.05 -1.10
N ASN A 55 -25.67 19.32 -1.44
CA ASN A 55 -26.08 20.46 -0.62
C ASN A 55 -27.61 20.62 -0.51
N VAL A 56 -28.37 19.97 -1.40
CA VAL A 56 -29.84 19.98 -1.39
C VAL A 56 -30.42 18.62 -0.99
N GLY A 57 -29.62 17.75 -0.35
CA GLY A 57 -30.08 16.47 0.19
C GLY A 57 -30.30 15.38 -0.86
N LYS A 58 -29.69 15.48 -2.05
CA LYS A 58 -29.87 14.54 -3.15
C LYS A 58 -28.57 13.80 -3.47
N VAL A 59 -28.71 12.56 -3.96
CA VAL A 59 -27.61 11.83 -4.62
C VAL A 59 -27.94 11.72 -6.10
N SER A 60 -26.96 12.00 -6.95
CA SER A 60 -27.10 11.80 -8.39
C SER A 60 -25.92 11.05 -8.99
N VAL A 61 -26.24 10.12 -9.89
CA VAL A 61 -25.31 9.42 -10.77
C VAL A 61 -25.46 10.03 -12.16
N ARG A 62 -24.45 10.74 -12.63
CA ARG A 62 -24.44 11.35 -13.97
C ARG A 62 -24.21 10.31 -15.05
N ARG A 63 -23.22 9.46 -14.81
CA ARG A 63 -22.80 8.38 -15.70
C ARG A 63 -22.41 7.16 -14.90
N ALA A 64 -22.70 5.99 -15.43
CA ALA A 64 -22.20 4.74 -14.90
C ALA A 64 -22.18 3.68 -15.99
N LYS A 65 -21.21 2.76 -15.92
CA LYS A 65 -21.12 1.59 -16.78
C LYS A 65 -20.75 0.39 -15.95
N GLY A 66 -21.21 -0.78 -16.36
CA GLY A 66 -20.85 -2.01 -15.67
C GLY A 66 -21.73 -3.18 -16.06
N ILE A 67 -21.72 -4.18 -15.18
CA ILE A 67 -22.47 -5.43 -15.33
C ILE A 67 -23.21 -5.68 -14.01
N PHE A 68 -24.52 -5.88 -14.05
CA PHE A 68 -25.32 -6.29 -12.89
C PHE A 68 -24.97 -7.73 -12.46
N PRO A 69 -25.21 -8.11 -11.18
CA PRO A 69 -25.01 -9.47 -10.68
C PRO A 69 -25.65 -10.60 -11.51
N ASP A 70 -26.73 -10.33 -12.23
CA ASP A 70 -27.37 -11.31 -13.11
C ASP A 70 -26.65 -11.47 -14.46
N GLY A 71 -25.64 -10.65 -14.76
CA GLY A 71 -24.87 -10.64 -15.99
C GLY A 71 -25.34 -9.61 -17.02
N THR A 72 -26.32 -8.77 -16.71
CA THR A 72 -26.78 -7.75 -17.67
C THR A 72 -25.83 -6.55 -17.71
N PRO A 73 -25.22 -6.26 -18.88
CA PRO A 73 -24.42 -5.06 -19.06
C PRO A 73 -25.32 -3.84 -19.10
N PHE A 74 -24.81 -2.69 -18.65
CA PHE A 74 -25.54 -1.43 -18.69
C PHE A 74 -24.63 -0.24 -18.91
N GLU A 75 -25.25 0.83 -19.43
CA GLU A 75 -24.69 2.17 -19.55
C GLU A 75 -25.77 3.17 -19.16
N ILE A 76 -25.41 4.11 -18.29
CA ILE A 76 -26.25 5.23 -17.87
C ILE A 76 -25.64 6.49 -18.47
N ASP A 77 -26.37 7.10 -19.39
CA ASP A 77 -26.03 8.37 -20.03
C ASP A 77 -26.97 9.52 -19.63
N GLN A 78 -28.10 9.19 -19.01
CA GLN A 78 -29.03 10.17 -18.44
C GLN A 78 -28.92 10.13 -16.92
N ALA A 79 -28.75 11.30 -16.31
CA ALA A 79 -28.49 11.39 -14.88
C ALA A 79 -29.67 10.84 -14.07
N LEU A 80 -29.37 9.91 -13.16
CA LEU A 80 -30.32 9.42 -12.17
C LEU A 80 -30.18 10.25 -10.89
N VAL A 81 -31.30 10.54 -10.22
CA VAL A 81 -31.32 11.34 -8.99
C VAL A 81 -32.27 10.72 -7.98
N ILE A 82 -31.87 10.71 -6.71
CA ILE A 82 -32.72 10.33 -5.58
C ILE A 82 -32.66 11.39 -4.48
N ASP A 83 -33.82 11.73 -3.95
CA ASP A 83 -33.98 12.53 -2.74
C ASP A 83 -33.73 11.64 -1.50
N VAL A 84 -32.82 12.06 -0.63
CA VAL A 84 -32.53 11.33 0.61
C VAL A 84 -33.32 11.95 1.75
N PRO A 85 -34.19 11.20 2.45
CA PRO A 85 -34.88 11.72 3.62
C PRO A 85 -33.93 12.27 4.69
N LYS A 86 -34.37 13.28 5.44
CA LYS A 86 -33.59 13.86 6.55
C LYS A 86 -33.39 12.84 7.67
N SER A 87 -32.32 13.02 8.45
CA SER A 87 -31.96 12.17 9.59
C SER A 87 -31.60 10.72 9.22
N ILE A 88 -31.27 10.47 7.95
CA ILE A 88 -30.69 9.21 7.50
C ILE A 88 -29.17 9.26 7.68
N SER A 89 -28.62 8.18 8.20
CA SER A 89 -27.17 7.98 8.40
C SER A 89 -26.81 6.52 8.14
N HIS A 90 -25.60 6.28 7.64
CA HIS A 90 -25.06 4.94 7.39
C HIS A 90 -25.95 4.08 6.49
N LYS A 91 -26.42 4.66 5.37
CA LYS A 91 -27.27 3.97 4.39
C LYS A 91 -26.62 3.94 3.01
N LYS A 92 -26.71 2.79 2.35
CA LYS A 92 -26.22 2.61 0.99
C LYS A 92 -27.22 3.13 -0.04
N VAL A 93 -26.71 3.67 -1.13
CA VAL A 93 -27.45 4.01 -2.33
C VAL A 93 -27.11 2.98 -3.40
N TYR A 94 -28.12 2.46 -4.06
CA TYR A 94 -28.00 1.41 -5.05
C TYR A 94 -28.45 1.90 -6.42
N LEU A 95 -27.76 1.45 -7.47
CA LEU A 95 -28.40 1.24 -8.77
C LEU A 95 -29.25 -0.02 -8.65
N ALA A 96 -30.52 0.10 -9.00
CA ALA A 96 -31.50 -0.96 -8.89
C ALA A 96 -32.14 -1.22 -10.26
N LEU A 97 -32.07 -2.48 -10.70
CA LEU A 97 -32.68 -2.96 -11.94
C LEU A 97 -33.73 -4.03 -11.59
N PRO A 98 -35.00 -3.92 -12.06
CA PRO A 98 -36.00 -4.94 -11.78
C PRO A 98 -35.58 -6.34 -12.24
N LEU A 99 -35.91 -7.34 -11.44
CA LEU A 99 -35.68 -8.75 -11.77
C LEU A 99 -36.51 -9.17 -13.00
N SER A 100 -35.87 -9.80 -13.97
CA SER A 100 -36.59 -10.52 -15.04
C SER A 100 -37.11 -11.86 -14.51
N ARG A 101 -38.38 -12.18 -14.80
CA ARG A 101 -38.99 -13.47 -14.46
C ARG A 101 -39.50 -14.16 -15.71
N SER A 102 -39.37 -15.49 -15.74
CA SER A 102 -39.85 -16.26 -16.88
C SER A 102 -41.38 -16.24 -16.93
N GLY A 103 -41.94 -15.90 -18.09
CA GLY A 103 -43.39 -15.90 -18.32
C GLY A 103 -44.11 -14.67 -17.80
N THR A 104 -43.39 -13.66 -17.30
CA THR A 104 -43.96 -12.34 -16.98
C THR A 104 -43.67 -11.34 -18.10
N ILE A 105 -44.47 -10.28 -18.12
CA ILE A 105 -44.18 -9.12 -18.96
C ILE A 105 -42.95 -8.43 -18.34
N ASP A 106 -41.94 -8.17 -19.16
CA ASP A 106 -40.70 -7.50 -18.75
C ASP A 106 -40.52 -6.11 -19.41
N VAL A 107 -41.38 -5.75 -20.37
CA VAL A 107 -41.32 -4.51 -21.15
C VAL A 107 -42.64 -3.75 -21.03
N GLY A 108 -42.58 -2.46 -20.72
CA GLY A 108 -43.74 -1.56 -20.68
C GLY A 108 -43.47 -0.28 -19.90
N ASP A 109 -44.49 0.54 -19.67
CA ASP A 109 -44.33 1.87 -19.05
C ASP A 109 -44.21 1.85 -17.51
N ASP A 110 -44.46 0.70 -16.86
CA ASP A 110 -44.37 0.59 -15.41
C ASP A 110 -42.90 0.53 -14.94
N SER A 111 -42.53 1.43 -14.03
CA SER A 111 -41.22 1.49 -13.35
C SER A 111 -40.72 0.19 -12.71
N ARG A 112 -41.62 -0.77 -12.48
CA ARG A 112 -41.32 -2.10 -11.91
C ARG A 112 -40.96 -3.14 -12.96
N LEU A 113 -41.19 -2.84 -14.24
CA LEU A 113 -40.78 -3.67 -15.36
C LEU A 113 -39.32 -3.40 -15.68
N ARG A 114 -38.61 -4.46 -16.07
CA ARG A 114 -37.17 -4.41 -16.33
C ARG A 114 -36.81 -3.45 -17.45
N TYR A 115 -37.67 -3.31 -18.45
CA TYR A 115 -37.48 -2.43 -19.59
C TYR A 115 -38.63 -1.44 -19.73
N GLY A 116 -38.27 -0.18 -19.97
CA GLY A 116 -39.18 0.84 -20.51
C GLY A 116 -39.21 0.81 -22.03
N VAL A 117 -40.26 1.39 -22.62
CA VAL A 117 -40.41 1.55 -24.08
C VAL A 117 -39.95 2.93 -24.50
N VAL A 118 -39.14 3.02 -25.56
CA VAL A 118 -38.74 4.29 -26.17
C VAL A 118 -38.90 4.22 -27.68
N GLU A 119 -39.54 5.24 -28.28
CA GLU A 119 -39.60 5.37 -29.74
C GLU A 119 -38.26 5.86 -30.29
N HIS A 120 -37.72 5.14 -31.28
CA HIS A 120 -36.43 5.46 -31.88
C HIS A 120 -36.44 5.29 -33.41
N PRO A 121 -35.95 6.29 -34.18
CA PRO A 121 -35.79 6.15 -35.62
C PRO A 121 -34.59 5.26 -35.96
N VAL A 122 -34.84 4.12 -36.62
CA VAL A 122 -33.80 3.19 -37.06
C VAL A 122 -33.60 3.29 -38.57
N TYR A 123 -32.36 3.46 -38.99
CA TYR A 123 -31.95 3.60 -40.39
C TYR A 123 -31.55 2.25 -40.99
N ASP A 124 -31.97 2.00 -42.23
CA ASP A 124 -31.53 0.84 -43.01
C ASP A 124 -30.09 1.06 -43.52
N ILE A 125 -29.19 0.15 -43.16
CA ILE A 125 -27.77 0.16 -43.56
C ILE A 125 -27.50 -0.58 -44.88
N SER A 126 -28.51 -1.26 -45.45
CA SER A 126 -28.39 -2.02 -46.70
C SER A 126 -28.66 -1.17 -47.95
N GLN A 127 -29.20 0.04 -47.79
CA GLN A 127 -29.57 0.94 -48.89
C GLN A 127 -29.06 2.36 -48.64
N GLU A 128 -28.50 3.00 -49.67
CA GLU A 128 -28.14 4.42 -49.59
C GLU A 128 -29.41 5.30 -49.53
N ARG A 129 -29.45 6.21 -48.55
CA ARG A 129 -30.52 7.22 -48.36
C ARG A 129 -31.93 6.66 -48.10
N SER A 130 -32.03 5.59 -47.33
CA SER A 130 -33.33 5.12 -46.81
C SER A 130 -33.88 6.07 -45.73
N ALA A 131 -35.20 6.25 -45.69
CA ALA A 131 -35.86 6.95 -44.61
C ALA A 131 -35.88 6.05 -43.35
N PRO A 132 -35.73 6.63 -42.14
CA PRO A 132 -35.77 5.83 -40.92
C PRO A 132 -37.18 5.28 -40.65
N VAL A 133 -37.25 4.11 -40.03
CA VAL A 133 -38.49 3.53 -39.47
C VAL A 133 -38.52 3.81 -37.97
N GLN A 134 -39.64 4.32 -37.47
CA GLN A 134 -39.85 4.46 -36.03
C GLN A 134 -40.11 3.09 -35.41
N LEU A 135 -39.26 2.67 -34.50
CA LEU A 135 -39.39 1.41 -33.76
C LEU A 135 -39.51 1.69 -32.27
N GLU A 136 -40.27 0.85 -31.58
CA GLU A 136 -40.28 0.78 -30.11
C GLU A 136 -39.11 -0.07 -29.64
N LEU A 137 -38.16 0.54 -28.93
CA LEU A 137 -36.99 -0.12 -28.35
C LEU A 137 -37.16 -0.29 -26.85
N ALA A 138 -36.61 -1.37 -26.31
CA ALA A 138 -36.59 -1.65 -24.89
C ALA A 138 -35.33 -1.05 -24.24
N GLN A 139 -35.49 -0.16 -23.26
CA GLN A 139 -34.38 0.43 -22.49
C GLN A 139 -34.43 -0.05 -21.04
N LEU A 140 -33.27 -0.40 -20.47
CA LEU A 140 -33.18 -0.84 -19.07
C LEU A 140 -33.73 0.23 -18.11
N ASN A 141 -34.63 -0.20 -17.23
CA ASN A 141 -35.27 0.65 -16.25
C ASN A 141 -34.45 0.72 -14.96
N ILE A 142 -33.28 1.37 -15.05
CA ILE A 142 -32.36 1.51 -13.92
C ILE A 142 -32.75 2.74 -13.11
N GLN A 143 -32.90 2.55 -11.81
CA GLN A 143 -33.24 3.62 -10.88
C GLN A 143 -32.30 3.64 -9.69
N LEU A 144 -32.24 4.79 -9.00
CA LEU A 144 -31.59 4.87 -7.70
C LEU A 144 -32.58 4.44 -6.60
N LYS A 145 -32.10 3.62 -5.68
CA LYS A 145 -32.84 3.18 -4.49
C LYS A 145 -31.97 3.34 -3.24
N LEU A 146 -32.61 3.60 -2.11
CA LEU A 146 -31.95 3.73 -0.83
C LEU A 146 -32.07 2.43 -0.03
N GLU A 147 -31.05 2.11 0.77
CA GLU A 147 -31.14 1.02 1.72
C GLU A 147 -32.26 1.27 2.74
N GLY A 148 -33.29 0.43 2.71
CA GLY A 148 -34.52 0.59 3.48
C GLY A 148 -35.78 0.65 2.61
N ASP A 149 -35.62 0.93 1.31
CA ASP A 149 -36.69 0.84 0.33
C ASP A 149 -37.12 -0.62 0.09
N GLU A 150 -38.17 -0.81 -0.72
CA GLU A 150 -38.54 -2.13 -1.24
C GLU A 150 -37.52 -2.60 -2.30
N LEU A 151 -36.54 -3.38 -1.86
CA LEU A 151 -35.40 -3.83 -2.68
C LEU A 151 -35.52 -5.28 -3.20
N LYS A 152 -36.48 -6.07 -2.73
CA LYS A 152 -36.54 -7.53 -2.97
C LYS A 152 -36.72 -7.90 -4.44
N ASP A 153 -37.39 -7.05 -5.21
CA ASP A 153 -37.66 -7.28 -6.63
C ASP A 153 -36.58 -6.69 -7.56
N PHE A 154 -35.44 -6.29 -6.99
CA PHE A 154 -34.35 -5.62 -7.71
C PHE A 154 -33.04 -6.36 -7.59
N ILE A 155 -32.24 -6.24 -8.65
CA ILE A 155 -30.82 -6.55 -8.66
C ILE A 155 -30.09 -5.24 -8.38
N LEU A 156 -29.13 -5.29 -7.46
CA LEU A 156 -28.52 -4.10 -6.87
C LEU A 156 -27.03 -4.03 -7.16
N ILE A 157 -26.55 -2.81 -7.38
CA ILE A 157 -25.13 -2.43 -7.30
C ILE A 157 -25.02 -1.26 -6.34
N ALA A 158 -24.29 -1.41 -5.24
CA ALA A 158 -24.04 -0.30 -4.32
C ALA A 158 -23.06 0.70 -4.94
N VAL A 159 -23.48 1.96 -5.06
CA VAL A 159 -22.72 3.04 -5.72
C VAL A 159 -22.17 4.08 -4.75
N ALA A 160 -22.83 4.28 -3.61
CA ALA A 160 -22.39 5.21 -2.58
C ALA A 160 -22.92 4.77 -1.21
N GLU A 161 -22.30 5.29 -0.15
CA GLU A 161 -22.82 5.20 1.21
C GLU A 161 -22.92 6.59 1.81
N ILE A 162 -24.07 6.87 2.41
CA ILE A 162 -24.34 8.10 3.14
C ILE A 162 -23.73 7.94 4.53
N SER A 163 -22.81 8.84 4.88
CA SER A 163 -22.32 8.95 6.25
C SER A 163 -23.39 9.60 7.12
N GLU A 164 -23.83 10.81 6.75
CA GLU A 164 -24.85 11.57 7.48
C GLU A 164 -25.63 12.49 6.54
N HIS A 165 -26.92 12.68 6.83
CA HIS A 165 -27.72 13.78 6.30
C HIS A 165 -27.91 14.82 7.42
N LYS A 166 -27.18 15.93 7.33
CA LYS A 166 -27.16 16.99 8.35
C LYS A 166 -28.52 17.67 8.48
N SER A 167 -28.79 18.22 9.66
CA SER A 167 -30.01 19.00 9.95
C SER A 167 -30.18 20.23 9.04
N GLU A 168 -29.06 20.81 8.59
CA GLU A 168 -29.00 21.92 7.63
C GLU A 168 -29.39 21.52 6.19
N GLY A 169 -29.57 20.22 5.91
CA GLY A 169 -29.96 19.69 4.60
C GLY A 169 -28.80 19.22 3.71
N VAL A 170 -27.56 19.36 4.18
CA VAL A 170 -26.38 18.87 3.46
C VAL A 170 -26.20 17.37 3.67
N LEU A 171 -26.05 16.63 2.57
CA LEU A 171 -25.74 15.21 2.58
C LEU A 171 -24.23 14.98 2.49
N VAL A 172 -23.69 14.12 3.36
CA VAL A 172 -22.28 13.75 3.38
C VAL A 172 -22.14 12.28 3.02
N LEU A 173 -21.37 11.98 1.97
CA LEU A 173 -21.04 10.62 1.58
C LEU A 173 -19.80 10.13 2.33
N ASN A 174 -19.76 8.83 2.62
CA ASN A 174 -18.60 8.17 3.18
C ASN A 174 -17.49 8.05 2.12
N GLN A 175 -16.39 8.78 2.28
CA GLN A 175 -15.27 8.77 1.34
C GLN A 175 -14.46 7.46 1.36
N ALA A 176 -14.56 6.69 2.45
CA ALA A 176 -13.93 5.38 2.55
C ALA A 176 -14.76 4.27 1.91
N PHE A 177 -16.02 4.54 1.54
CA PHE A 177 -16.86 3.57 0.89
C PHE A 177 -16.30 3.19 -0.48
N ILE A 178 -16.18 1.89 -0.72
CA ILE A 178 -15.76 1.35 -2.01
C ILE A 178 -17.02 0.85 -2.73
N PRO A 179 -17.44 1.49 -3.84
CA PRO A 179 -18.55 1.01 -4.67
C PRO A 179 -18.31 -0.41 -5.14
N GLN A 180 -19.37 -1.17 -5.47
CA GLN A 180 -19.24 -2.52 -6.02
C GLN A 180 -18.62 -2.45 -7.42
N SER A 181 -17.30 -2.41 -7.45
CA SER A 181 -16.51 -2.03 -8.61
C SER A 181 -15.89 -3.28 -9.24
N LEU A 182 -16.08 -3.44 -10.54
CA LEU A 182 -15.38 -4.44 -11.33
C LEU A 182 -13.94 -4.01 -11.61
N HIS A 183 -13.74 -2.73 -11.95
CA HIS A 183 -12.42 -2.11 -12.08
C HIS A 183 -12.10 -1.29 -10.83
N PHE A 184 -10.89 -1.43 -10.29
CA PHE A 184 -10.56 -0.76 -9.03
C PHE A 184 -10.58 0.78 -9.14
N GLY A 185 -10.26 1.32 -10.32
CA GLY A 185 -10.19 2.76 -10.58
C GLY A 185 -11.53 3.49 -10.50
N VAL A 186 -12.65 2.77 -10.36
CA VAL A 186 -13.96 3.35 -10.05
C VAL A 186 -13.99 3.92 -8.62
N SER A 187 -13.20 3.33 -7.71
CA SER A 187 -13.12 3.77 -6.32
C SER A 187 -11.93 4.71 -6.12
N SER A 188 -12.20 5.97 -5.76
CA SER A 188 -11.16 6.92 -5.37
C SER A 188 -10.30 6.39 -4.23
N TYR A 189 -10.92 5.78 -3.22
CA TYR A 189 -10.20 5.17 -2.09
C TYR A 189 -9.16 4.13 -2.55
N LEU A 190 -9.51 3.26 -3.50
CA LEU A 190 -8.59 2.25 -4.02
C LEU A 190 -7.47 2.88 -4.86
N SER A 191 -7.81 3.82 -5.74
CA SER A 191 -6.83 4.56 -6.54
C SER A 191 -5.83 5.32 -5.67
N ASP A 192 -6.31 6.03 -4.64
CA ASP A 192 -5.49 6.76 -3.70
C ASP A 192 -4.60 5.82 -2.88
N SER A 193 -5.15 4.69 -2.41
CA SER A 193 -4.39 3.68 -1.67
C SER A 193 -3.27 3.07 -2.52
N VAL A 194 -3.53 2.78 -3.81
CA VAL A 194 -2.51 2.29 -4.75
C VAL A 194 -1.43 3.34 -4.98
N ALA A 195 -1.81 4.61 -5.14
CA ALA A 195 -0.87 5.70 -5.30
C ALA A 195 0.01 5.90 -4.05
N GLU A 196 -0.57 5.77 -2.85
CA GLU A 196 0.16 5.84 -1.59
C GLU A 196 1.14 4.68 -1.44
N VAL A 197 0.70 3.44 -1.69
CA VAL A 197 1.56 2.25 -1.67
C VAL A 197 2.72 2.40 -2.66
N TYR A 198 2.46 2.87 -3.88
CA TYR A 198 3.50 3.17 -4.87
C TYR A 198 4.53 4.17 -4.33
N ALA A 199 4.08 5.28 -3.76
CA ALA A 199 4.96 6.30 -3.20
C ALA A 199 5.85 5.75 -2.08
N GLN A 200 5.28 4.95 -1.17
CA GLN A 200 6.01 4.33 -0.06
C GLN A 200 7.02 3.28 -0.53
N VAL A 201 6.65 2.44 -1.50
CA VAL A 201 7.56 1.46 -2.12
C VAL A 201 8.74 2.18 -2.78
N HIS A 202 8.47 3.23 -3.56
CA HIS A 202 9.51 3.99 -4.24
C HIS A 202 10.45 4.69 -3.24
N TYR A 203 9.89 5.32 -2.20
CA TYR A 203 10.66 5.97 -1.14
C TYR A 203 11.61 4.98 -0.45
N ARG A 204 11.07 3.87 0.06
CA ARG A 204 11.88 2.87 0.77
C ARG A 204 12.92 2.22 -0.13
N SER A 205 12.57 1.92 -1.39
CA SER A 205 13.52 1.37 -2.36
C SER A 205 14.69 2.33 -2.62
N SER A 206 14.41 3.63 -2.75
CA SER A 206 15.43 4.67 -2.93
C SER A 206 16.36 4.76 -1.72
N ALA A 207 15.79 4.69 -0.51
CA ALA A 207 16.57 4.71 0.73
C ALA A 207 17.47 3.48 0.90
N ILE A 208 16.96 2.28 0.61
CA ILE A 208 17.76 1.04 0.59
C ILE A 208 18.87 1.14 -0.46
N HIS A 209 18.56 1.61 -1.67
CA HIS A 209 19.54 1.77 -2.73
C HIS A 209 20.68 2.70 -2.30
N ALA A 210 20.36 3.87 -1.73
CA ALA A 210 21.36 4.79 -1.20
C ALA A 210 22.23 4.16 -0.10
N ARG A 211 21.65 3.37 0.81
CA ARG A 211 22.38 2.65 1.85
C ARG A 211 23.33 1.58 1.31
N LEU A 212 23.00 0.95 0.19
CA LEU A 212 23.86 -0.04 -0.47
C LEU A 212 25.03 0.61 -1.23
N GLN A 213 24.87 1.86 -1.68
CA GLN A 213 25.94 2.64 -2.32
C GLN A 213 26.92 3.26 -1.31
N ALA A 214 26.46 3.58 -0.09
CA ALA A 214 27.32 4.04 1.00
C ALA A 214 28.34 2.97 1.44
N GLU A 215 29.53 3.38 1.91
CA GLU A 215 30.67 2.49 2.26
C GLU A 215 30.22 1.18 2.95
N THR A 216 30.27 0.07 2.20
CA THR A 216 29.80 -1.26 2.62
C THR A 216 30.79 -2.02 3.49
N SER A 217 32.00 -1.48 3.68
CA SER A 217 33.11 -2.14 4.38
C SER A 217 32.83 -2.40 5.86
N SER A 218 32.03 -1.56 6.51
CA SER A 218 31.68 -1.64 7.94
C SER A 218 30.41 -2.45 8.23
N LYS A 219 29.57 -2.72 7.23
CA LYS A 219 28.28 -3.42 7.41
C LYS A 219 28.43 -4.94 7.46
N SER A 220 27.65 -5.59 8.31
CA SER A 220 27.60 -7.05 8.37
C SER A 220 26.99 -7.66 7.08
N TYR A 221 27.42 -8.87 6.70
CA TYR A 221 26.87 -9.58 5.54
C TYR A 221 25.36 -9.83 5.67
N GLN A 222 24.88 -10.09 6.90
CA GLN A 222 23.46 -10.26 7.19
C GLN A 222 22.65 -8.99 6.91
N SER A 223 23.16 -7.82 7.31
CA SER A 223 22.52 -6.53 7.01
C SER A 223 22.45 -6.27 5.51
N LEU A 224 23.54 -6.53 4.78
CA LEU A 224 23.59 -6.36 3.32
C LEU A 224 22.62 -7.31 2.61
N MET A 225 22.60 -8.58 3.00
CA MET A 225 21.67 -9.57 2.45
C MET A 225 20.21 -9.13 2.63
N ARG A 226 19.86 -8.63 3.82
CA ARG A 226 18.52 -8.11 4.09
C ARG A 226 18.16 -6.94 3.17
N ASP A 227 19.04 -5.96 3.01
CA ASP A 227 18.82 -4.82 2.12
C ASP A 227 18.64 -5.28 0.65
N TYR A 228 19.44 -6.25 0.16
CA TYR A 228 19.27 -6.83 -1.18
C TYR A 228 17.94 -7.56 -1.35
N LEU A 229 17.51 -8.36 -0.37
CA LEU A 229 16.22 -9.07 -0.41
C LEU A 229 15.04 -8.10 -0.45
N TRP A 230 15.08 -7.04 0.37
CA TRP A 230 14.08 -5.97 0.29
C TRP A 230 14.08 -5.27 -1.05
N LEU A 231 15.26 -4.90 -1.58
CA LEU A 231 15.34 -4.23 -2.87
C LEU A 231 14.85 -5.12 -4.01
N GLN A 232 15.10 -6.43 -3.97
CA GLN A 232 14.59 -7.39 -4.94
C GLN A 232 13.04 -7.44 -4.92
N VAL A 233 12.43 -7.54 -3.73
CA VAL A 233 10.97 -7.56 -3.61
C VAL A 233 10.37 -6.23 -4.06
N LEU A 234 10.86 -5.10 -3.56
CA LEU A 234 10.34 -3.78 -3.94
C LEU A 234 10.53 -3.51 -5.42
N GLY A 235 11.68 -3.87 -5.99
CA GLY A 235 11.99 -3.71 -7.42
C GLY A 235 11.03 -4.46 -8.35
N ALA A 236 10.47 -5.60 -7.91
CA ALA A 236 9.44 -6.32 -8.67
C ALA A 236 8.07 -5.63 -8.62
N TRP A 237 7.75 -4.96 -7.51
CA TRP A 237 6.46 -4.31 -7.29
C TRP A 237 6.37 -2.89 -7.87
N ILE A 238 7.48 -2.12 -7.89
CA ILE A 238 7.52 -0.75 -8.44
C ILE A 238 6.88 -0.65 -9.83
N PRO A 239 7.32 -1.39 -10.86
CA PRO A 239 6.78 -1.24 -12.21
C PRO A 239 5.31 -1.65 -12.29
N LYS A 240 4.88 -2.67 -11.54
CA LYS A 240 3.46 -3.07 -11.49
C LYS A 240 2.58 -1.96 -10.91
N LEU A 241 2.98 -1.40 -9.77
CA LEU A 241 2.26 -0.33 -9.09
C LEU A 241 2.21 0.94 -9.94
N GLU A 242 3.29 1.25 -10.67
CA GLU A 242 3.31 2.36 -11.62
C GLU A 242 2.26 2.17 -12.73
N GLN A 243 2.17 0.96 -13.32
CA GLN A 243 1.15 0.67 -14.33
C GLN A 243 -0.27 0.79 -13.77
N TRP A 244 -0.53 0.28 -12.57
CA TRP A 244 -1.85 0.41 -11.95
C TRP A 244 -2.21 1.86 -11.66
N LYS A 245 -1.24 2.68 -11.25
CA LYS A 245 -1.48 4.12 -11.05
C LYS A 245 -1.87 4.83 -12.35
N LEU A 246 -1.33 4.41 -13.48
CA LEU A 246 -1.65 4.96 -14.81
C LEU A 246 -2.97 4.42 -15.36
N ASP A 247 -3.28 3.16 -15.09
CA ASP A 247 -4.45 2.45 -15.62
C ASP A 247 -5.28 1.80 -14.49
N GLY A 248 -6.43 2.41 -14.22
CA GLY A 248 -7.40 1.96 -13.23
C GLY A 248 -8.27 0.76 -13.63
N THR A 249 -8.04 0.16 -14.79
CA THR A 249 -8.92 -0.88 -15.35
C THR A 249 -8.64 -2.30 -14.85
N LEU A 250 -7.62 -2.51 -14.03
CA LEU A 250 -7.37 -3.82 -13.42
C LEU A 250 -8.61 -4.28 -12.63
N LEU A 251 -8.95 -5.57 -12.74
CA LEU A 251 -10.05 -6.15 -11.97
C LEU A 251 -9.78 -5.97 -10.48
N THR A 252 -10.75 -5.43 -9.75
CA THR A 252 -10.65 -5.18 -8.31
C THR A 252 -10.26 -6.44 -7.54
N ARG A 253 -10.77 -7.61 -7.97
CA ARG A 253 -10.41 -8.91 -7.39
C ARG A 253 -8.94 -9.26 -7.57
N HIS A 254 -8.37 -8.96 -8.73
CA HIS A 254 -6.96 -9.20 -9.00
C HIS A 254 -6.09 -8.25 -8.18
N LEU A 255 -6.46 -6.96 -8.08
CA LEU A 255 -5.76 -6.02 -7.21
C LEU A 255 -5.71 -6.54 -5.77
N TYR A 256 -6.83 -7.00 -5.21
CA TYR A 256 -6.88 -7.57 -3.86
C TYR A 256 -5.89 -8.71 -3.66
N LEU A 257 -5.89 -9.69 -4.58
CA LEU A 257 -5.00 -10.85 -4.50
C LEU A 257 -3.52 -10.47 -4.64
N GLU A 258 -3.19 -9.52 -5.51
CA GLU A 258 -1.82 -9.01 -5.64
C GLU A 258 -1.38 -8.27 -4.37
N CYS A 259 -2.24 -7.43 -3.78
CA CYS A 259 -1.94 -6.76 -2.50
C CYS A 259 -1.73 -7.77 -1.37
N VAL A 260 -2.53 -8.83 -1.29
CA VAL A 260 -2.34 -9.93 -0.33
C VAL A 260 -0.99 -10.63 -0.55
N SER A 261 -0.64 -10.92 -1.80
CA SER A 261 0.65 -11.55 -2.16
C SER A 261 1.84 -10.66 -1.78
N MET A 262 1.77 -9.36 -2.12
CA MET A 262 2.77 -8.36 -1.75
C MET A 262 2.96 -8.29 -0.23
N THR A 263 1.86 -8.27 0.52
CA THR A 263 1.89 -8.24 1.99
C THR A 263 2.57 -9.48 2.56
N GLY A 264 2.24 -10.67 2.05
CA GLY A 264 2.85 -11.93 2.47
C GLY A 264 4.36 -11.99 2.21
N GLN A 265 4.81 -11.53 1.03
CA GLN A 265 6.24 -11.44 0.72
C GLN A 265 6.98 -10.54 1.70
N MET A 266 6.42 -9.36 2.01
CA MET A 266 7.01 -8.40 2.95
C MET A 266 7.00 -8.91 4.40
N GLN A 267 5.98 -9.65 4.83
CA GLN A 267 5.96 -10.31 6.14
C GLN A 267 7.08 -11.35 6.26
N GLY A 268 7.36 -12.10 5.18
CA GLY A 268 8.48 -13.04 5.13
C GLY A 268 9.84 -12.36 5.28
N LEU A 269 10.02 -11.17 4.71
CA LEU A 269 11.25 -10.37 4.88
C LEU A 269 11.46 -9.87 6.31
N GLU A 270 10.38 -9.71 7.07
CA GLU A 270 10.39 -9.40 8.51
C GLU A 270 10.50 -10.68 9.38
N GLY A 271 10.74 -11.85 8.78
CA GLY A 271 10.87 -13.13 9.48
C GLY A 271 9.56 -13.64 10.08
N LYS A 272 8.40 -13.15 9.62
CA LYS A 272 7.07 -13.53 10.11
C LYS A 272 6.38 -14.45 9.11
N MET A 273 5.66 -15.44 9.64
CA MET A 273 4.76 -16.24 8.80
C MET A 273 3.63 -15.38 8.26
N PRO A 274 3.28 -15.48 6.97
CA PRO A 274 2.16 -14.74 6.41
C PRO A 274 0.85 -15.04 7.14
N LYS A 275 0.11 -13.99 7.50
CA LYS A 275 -1.21 -14.15 8.14
C LYS A 275 -2.30 -14.41 7.10
N SER A 276 -3.42 -14.96 7.55
CA SER A 276 -4.63 -15.09 6.73
C SER A 276 -5.33 -13.73 6.58
N PHE A 277 -5.84 -13.47 5.38
CA PHE A 277 -6.64 -12.28 5.04
C PHE A 277 -8.09 -12.69 4.76
N PRO A 278 -9.05 -11.74 4.85
CA PRO A 278 -10.45 -12.02 4.55
C PRO A 278 -10.66 -12.66 3.17
N ALA A 279 -11.67 -13.51 3.05
CA ALA A 279 -12.09 -14.01 1.74
C ALA A 279 -12.69 -12.87 0.90
N TRP A 280 -12.66 -13.02 -0.42
CA TRP A 280 -13.26 -12.04 -1.33
C TRP A 280 -14.74 -11.82 -1.00
N ASN A 281 -15.12 -10.55 -0.81
CA ASN A 281 -16.50 -10.13 -0.56
C ASN A 281 -16.85 -8.89 -1.39
N GLN A 282 -17.49 -9.11 -2.54
CA GLN A 282 -17.93 -8.02 -3.44
C GLN A 282 -18.99 -7.11 -2.78
N GLY A 283 -19.68 -7.56 -1.74
CA GLY A 283 -20.68 -6.77 -1.01
C GLY A 283 -20.10 -5.77 -0.01
N ASP A 284 -18.84 -5.96 0.39
CA ASP A 284 -18.14 -5.13 1.37
C ASP A 284 -16.63 -5.09 1.08
N LEU A 285 -16.28 -4.38 0.00
CA LEU A 285 -14.89 -4.26 -0.44
C LEU A 285 -14.00 -3.50 0.55
N TYR A 286 -14.55 -2.52 1.28
CA TYR A 286 -13.76 -1.76 2.25
C TYR A 286 -13.24 -2.66 3.38
N SER A 287 -14.09 -3.56 3.91
CA SER A 287 -13.72 -4.47 4.99
C SER A 287 -12.55 -5.40 4.64
N ILE A 288 -12.39 -5.77 3.36
CA ILE A 288 -11.33 -6.67 2.91
C ILE A 288 -10.06 -5.92 2.52
N PHE A 289 -10.17 -4.73 1.89
CA PHE A 289 -9.01 -3.97 1.44
C PHE A 289 -8.34 -3.18 2.56
N SER A 290 -9.12 -2.58 3.48
CA SER A 290 -8.56 -1.72 4.52
C SER A 290 -7.52 -2.40 5.42
N PRO A 291 -7.67 -3.67 5.85
CA PRO A 291 -6.65 -4.34 6.65
C PRO A 291 -5.36 -4.59 5.85
N VAL A 292 -5.49 -4.98 4.57
CA VAL A 292 -4.35 -5.26 3.68
C VAL A 292 -3.53 -3.99 3.44
N PHE A 293 -4.19 -2.88 3.09
CA PHE A 293 -3.48 -1.61 2.89
C PHE A 293 -2.85 -1.11 4.18
N SER A 294 -3.55 -1.21 5.32
CA SER A 294 -2.96 -0.86 6.62
C SER A 294 -1.69 -1.66 6.91
N ASP A 295 -1.70 -2.98 6.67
CA ASP A 295 -0.51 -3.81 6.86
C ASP A 295 0.61 -3.46 5.89
N LEU A 296 0.29 -3.23 4.60
CA LEU A 296 1.27 -2.80 3.61
C LEU A 296 1.95 -1.51 4.04
N LEU A 297 1.18 -0.50 4.46
CA LEU A 297 1.74 0.77 4.92
C LEU A 297 2.55 0.63 6.22
N VAL A 298 2.18 -0.27 7.12
CA VAL A 298 3.02 -0.61 8.29
C VAL A 298 4.31 -1.28 7.85
N LEU A 299 4.25 -2.26 6.95
CA LEU A 299 5.42 -2.97 6.46
C LEU A 299 6.33 -2.05 5.67
N LEU A 300 5.78 -1.14 4.88
CA LEU A 300 6.52 -0.21 4.03
C LEU A 300 7.09 0.99 4.78
N ARG A 301 6.55 1.32 5.96
CA ARG A 301 7.18 2.30 6.84
C ARG A 301 8.62 1.89 7.08
N GLU A 302 9.52 2.73 6.61
CA GLU A 302 10.94 2.51 6.80
C GLU A 302 11.23 2.59 8.30
N VAL A 303 11.48 1.44 8.93
CA VAL A 303 12.23 1.41 10.17
C VAL A 303 13.63 1.87 9.78
N GLN A 304 14.05 3.05 10.24
CA GLN A 304 15.45 3.46 10.21
C GLN A 304 16.22 2.42 11.01
N ILE A 305 16.73 1.39 10.33
CA ILE A 305 17.58 0.40 10.96
C ILE A 305 19.00 0.94 10.86
N ASP A 306 19.44 1.49 11.98
CA ASP A 306 20.80 1.58 12.47
C ASP A 306 21.83 2.01 11.42
N ASN A 307 21.85 3.31 11.13
CA ASN A 307 22.91 3.92 10.35
C ASN A 307 24.22 3.83 11.14
N VAL A 308 25.01 2.79 10.85
CA VAL A 308 26.40 2.71 11.31
C VAL A 308 27.20 3.81 10.61
N SER A 309 27.66 4.78 11.38
CA SER A 309 28.57 5.85 10.93
C SER A 309 29.97 5.59 11.47
N THR A 310 30.97 5.47 10.61
CA THR A 310 32.36 5.30 11.03
C THR A 310 33.03 6.67 11.23
N LEU A 311 33.52 6.92 12.43
CA LEU A 311 34.27 8.12 12.78
C LEU A 311 35.73 7.95 12.36
N LYS A 312 36.22 8.88 11.54
CA LYS A 312 37.60 8.85 11.04
C LYS A 312 38.56 9.38 12.11
N TRP A 313 39.50 8.56 12.53
CA TRP A 313 40.57 8.97 13.43
C TRP A 313 41.62 9.82 12.69
N ASP A 314 41.91 11.00 13.22
CA ASP A 314 43.17 11.70 13.02
C ASP A 314 44.27 10.97 13.81
N ARG A 315 45.25 10.43 13.08
CA ARG A 315 46.36 9.63 13.59
C ARG A 315 47.69 10.40 13.66
N GLN A 316 47.72 11.69 13.31
CA GLN A 316 48.96 12.47 13.23
C GLN A 316 49.75 12.48 14.56
N LEU A 317 49.06 12.47 15.70
CA LEU A 317 49.67 12.46 17.03
C LEU A 317 49.86 11.06 17.62
N PHE A 318 49.47 10.01 16.90
CA PHE A 318 49.53 8.65 17.43
C PHE A 318 50.97 8.14 17.60
N ALA A 319 51.85 8.43 16.64
CA ALA A 319 53.25 7.99 16.72
C ALA A 319 54.06 8.71 17.80
N THR A 320 53.72 9.97 18.13
CA THR A 320 54.49 10.81 19.05
C THR A 320 53.90 10.88 20.46
N ARG A 321 52.57 10.82 20.58
CA ARG A 321 51.84 11.00 21.84
C ARG A 321 50.80 9.92 22.09
N ARG A 322 50.76 8.87 21.27
CA ARG A 322 49.79 7.77 21.36
C ARG A 322 48.33 8.26 21.43
N LEU A 323 48.05 9.36 20.74
CA LEU A 323 46.77 10.06 20.78
C LEU A 323 46.06 9.97 19.43
N LEU A 324 44.86 9.41 19.45
CA LEU A 324 43.89 9.46 18.35
C LEU A 324 42.85 10.54 18.63
N ARG A 325 42.41 11.24 17.59
CA ARG A 325 41.36 12.27 17.72
C ARG A 325 40.31 12.12 16.64
N THR A 326 39.05 12.37 16.97
CA THR A 326 38.00 12.42 15.95
C THR A 326 36.95 13.47 16.32
N LEU A 327 36.30 14.00 15.30
CA LEU A 327 35.16 14.89 15.42
C LEU A 327 33.92 14.14 14.96
N VAL A 328 32.80 14.41 15.62
CA VAL A 328 31.50 13.89 15.21
C VAL A 328 30.79 15.03 14.48
N ASP A 329 30.76 14.95 13.15
CA ASP A 329 30.22 16.02 12.30
C ASP A 329 28.71 16.24 12.53
N ASP A 330 27.94 15.16 12.69
CA ASP A 330 26.51 15.22 13.00
C ASP A 330 26.27 15.19 14.51
N ARG A 331 25.98 16.35 15.10
CA ARG A 331 25.75 16.53 16.53
C ARG A 331 24.61 15.68 17.09
N SER A 332 23.61 15.33 16.28
CA SER A 332 22.48 14.54 16.77
C SER A 332 22.88 13.09 17.10
N LEU A 333 24.03 12.62 16.60
CA LEU A 333 24.62 11.34 16.97
C LEU A 333 24.98 11.26 18.46
N TYR A 334 25.35 12.36 19.12
CA TYR A 334 25.66 12.34 20.56
C TYR A 334 24.45 12.02 21.44
N ASN A 335 23.24 12.36 20.99
CA ASN A 335 22.01 12.19 21.76
C ASN A 335 21.27 10.89 21.41
N GLN A 336 21.45 10.37 20.20
CA GLN A 336 20.69 9.25 19.67
C GLN A 336 21.55 8.02 19.37
N GLY A 337 22.87 8.16 19.30
CA GLY A 337 23.77 7.10 18.87
C GLY A 337 24.42 6.30 20.00
N ARG A 338 24.54 5.00 19.79
CA ARG A 338 25.40 4.09 20.55
C ARG A 338 26.80 4.09 19.96
N PHE A 339 27.76 4.61 20.71
CA PHE A 339 29.17 4.68 20.30
C PHE A 339 29.89 3.37 20.64
N VAL A 340 30.47 2.72 19.63
CA VAL A 340 31.16 1.43 19.76
C VAL A 340 32.54 1.50 19.13
N MET A 341 33.57 1.14 19.89
CA MET A 341 34.93 0.93 19.39
C MET A 341 35.17 -0.55 19.09
N VAL A 342 35.82 -0.81 17.95
CA VAL A 342 36.30 -2.14 17.56
C VAL A 342 37.83 -2.09 17.64
N VAL A 343 38.41 -2.93 18.49
CA VAL A 343 39.84 -2.90 18.81
C VAL A 343 40.46 -4.23 18.46
N SER A 344 41.49 -4.23 17.62
CA SER A 344 42.29 -5.42 17.30
C SER A 344 43.78 -5.14 17.51
N SER A 345 44.53 -6.18 17.87
CA SER A 345 45.97 -6.13 18.13
C SER A 345 46.52 -7.57 18.08
N SER A 346 47.84 -7.69 17.96
CA SER A 346 48.56 -8.98 17.98
C SER A 346 48.38 -9.79 19.27
N ILE A 347 47.96 -9.16 20.38
CA ILE A 347 47.74 -9.84 21.68
C ILE A 347 46.42 -10.64 21.76
N GLY A 348 45.53 -10.49 20.78
CA GLY A 348 44.26 -11.23 20.66
C GLY A 348 43.10 -10.70 21.51
N ALA A 349 41.87 -11.00 21.08
CA ALA A 349 40.62 -10.41 21.61
C ALA A 349 40.44 -10.57 23.13
N THR A 350 40.70 -11.77 23.69
CA THR A 350 40.53 -12.03 25.13
C THR A 350 41.37 -11.09 25.97
N ARG A 351 42.64 -10.92 25.59
CA ARG A 351 43.58 -10.09 26.33
C ARG A 351 43.27 -8.60 26.14
N ILE A 352 42.85 -8.20 24.93
CA ILE A 352 42.35 -6.84 24.66
C ILE A 352 41.14 -6.53 25.55
N SER A 353 40.20 -7.47 25.71
CA SER A 353 38.98 -7.25 26.51
C SER A 353 39.26 -6.88 27.97
N GLU A 354 40.35 -7.40 28.53
CA GLU A 354 40.78 -7.15 29.91
C GLU A 354 41.71 -5.93 29.99
N GLU A 355 42.69 -5.81 29.09
CA GLU A 355 43.75 -4.81 29.20
C GLU A 355 43.37 -3.44 28.61
N PHE A 356 42.54 -3.40 27.55
CA PHE A 356 42.24 -2.17 26.83
C PHE A 356 41.53 -1.10 27.67
N PRO A 357 40.51 -1.42 28.51
CA PRO A 357 39.88 -0.42 29.39
C PRO A 357 40.86 0.23 30.39
N HIS A 358 41.96 -0.45 30.71
CA HIS A 358 43.00 0.07 31.61
C HIS A 358 44.13 0.79 30.87
N ALA A 359 44.44 0.36 29.65
CA ALA A 359 45.49 0.95 28.81
C ALA A 359 45.00 2.17 28.01
N ALA A 360 43.70 2.28 27.75
CA ALA A 360 43.12 3.35 26.96
C ALA A 360 42.37 4.37 27.84
N LYS A 361 42.49 5.66 27.49
CA LYS A 361 41.74 6.75 28.12
C LYS A 361 41.02 7.54 27.05
N LEU A 362 39.70 7.60 27.16
CA LEU A 362 38.84 8.40 26.29
C LEU A 362 38.39 9.65 27.05
N ALA A 363 38.49 10.84 26.46
CA ALA A 363 37.98 12.07 27.03
C ALA A 363 37.85 13.18 25.97
N GLY A 364 37.44 14.38 26.40
CA GLY A 364 37.64 15.60 25.61
C GLY A 364 39.11 15.94 25.43
N ASN A 365 39.43 16.58 24.31
CA ASN A 365 40.79 16.97 23.94
C ASN A 365 41.43 17.91 24.97
N SER A 366 40.65 18.70 25.74
CA SER A 366 41.19 19.54 26.82
C SER A 366 41.57 18.75 28.07
N ASP A 367 40.78 17.73 28.43
CA ASP A 367 40.92 16.99 29.68
C ASP A 367 41.93 15.82 29.57
N ILE A 368 42.13 15.26 28.37
CA ILE A 368 42.90 14.02 28.15
C ILE A 368 44.34 14.10 28.71
N ALA A 369 45.03 15.22 28.53
CA ALA A 369 46.40 15.40 28.99
C ALA A 369 46.51 15.42 30.53
N GLY A 370 45.48 15.92 31.21
CA GLY A 370 45.38 15.90 32.67
C GLY A 370 45.12 14.50 33.19
N LEU A 371 44.19 13.77 32.55
CA LEU A 371 43.85 12.40 32.93
C LEU A 371 45.03 11.43 32.78
N VAL A 372 45.83 11.59 31.71
CA VAL A 372 47.04 10.80 31.49
C VAL A 372 48.08 11.09 32.59
N ARG A 373 48.42 12.37 32.80
CA ARG A 373 49.45 12.79 33.75
C ARG A 373 49.16 12.40 35.20
N ASN A 374 47.88 12.49 35.60
CA ASN A 374 47.45 12.22 36.97
C ASN A 374 46.99 10.76 37.17
N ALA A 375 47.20 9.88 36.18
CA ALA A 375 46.76 8.50 36.22
C ALA A 375 45.24 8.31 36.51
N LEU A 376 44.40 9.28 36.15
CA LEU A 376 42.94 9.22 36.33
C LEU A 376 42.26 8.43 35.21
N SER A 377 41.09 7.86 35.52
CA SER A 377 40.25 7.15 34.55
C SER A 377 39.59 8.09 33.55
N GLY A 378 39.48 7.64 32.29
CA GLY A 378 38.69 8.33 31.26
C GLY A 378 37.21 7.96 31.31
N VAL A 379 36.49 8.29 30.24
CA VAL A 379 35.12 7.81 29.99
C VAL A 379 35.13 6.27 30.03
N PRO A 380 34.23 5.64 30.80
CA PRO A 380 34.17 4.19 30.90
C PRO A 380 33.93 3.51 29.55
N LEU A 381 34.67 2.41 29.32
CA LEU A 381 34.57 1.56 28.16
C LEU A 381 33.96 0.21 28.58
N ARG A 382 32.74 -0.08 28.18
CA ARG A 382 32.05 -1.33 28.51
C ARG A 382 32.32 -2.39 27.46
N HIS A 383 33.04 -3.45 27.83
CA HIS A 383 33.26 -4.58 26.93
C HIS A 383 31.94 -5.25 26.52
N LEU A 384 31.78 -5.50 25.23
CA LEU A 384 30.68 -6.27 24.65
C LEU A 384 31.18 -7.68 24.33
N PRO A 385 30.52 -8.73 24.86
CA PRO A 385 30.98 -10.12 24.68
C PRO A 385 30.86 -10.62 23.22
N TYR A 386 30.07 -9.94 22.39
CA TYR A 386 29.85 -10.28 20.98
C TYR A 386 29.86 -9.00 20.13
N SER A 387 30.20 -9.13 18.85
CA SER A 387 30.01 -8.04 17.88
C SER A 387 28.54 -7.64 17.84
N PRO A 388 28.22 -6.33 17.86
CA PRO A 388 26.88 -5.85 17.51
C PRO A 388 26.46 -6.38 16.13
N SER A 389 25.18 -6.67 15.94
CA SER A 389 24.62 -7.25 14.69
C SER A 389 24.75 -6.33 13.47
N GLU A 390 24.83 -5.03 13.73
CA GLU A 390 24.93 -3.95 12.76
C GLU A 390 26.36 -3.85 12.20
N LEU A 391 27.37 -4.23 12.98
CA LEU A 391 28.79 -4.16 12.63
C LEU A 391 29.29 -5.47 12.01
N LYS A 392 30.19 -5.35 11.03
CA LYS A 392 30.94 -6.49 10.52
C LYS A 392 31.87 -7.04 11.61
N SER A 393 31.76 -8.34 11.89
CA SER A 393 32.67 -9.00 12.81
C SER A 393 34.10 -9.02 12.27
N VAL A 394 35.03 -8.48 13.06
CA VAL A 394 36.48 -8.49 12.82
C VAL A 394 37.11 -9.61 13.64
N LYS A 395 37.97 -10.40 12.98
CA LYS A 395 38.68 -11.52 13.62
C LYS A 395 39.64 -10.97 14.68
N ASP A 396 39.70 -11.66 15.83
CA ASP A 396 40.59 -11.34 16.96
C ASP A 396 40.43 -9.90 17.50
N ALA A 397 39.24 -9.31 17.33
CA ALA A 397 38.89 -7.99 17.86
C ALA A 397 37.99 -8.07 19.10
N ALA A 398 38.15 -7.12 20.01
CA ALA A 398 37.24 -6.86 21.13
C ALA A 398 36.41 -5.60 20.85
N TYR A 399 35.19 -5.58 21.40
CA TYR A 399 34.20 -4.53 21.14
C TYR A 399 33.90 -3.79 22.45
N PHE A 400 33.88 -2.46 22.41
CA PHE A 400 33.65 -1.63 23.59
C PHE A 400 32.60 -0.58 23.32
N GLU A 401 31.54 -0.55 24.12
CA GLU A 401 30.55 0.51 24.11
C GLU A 401 30.98 1.64 25.05
N ILE A 402 30.85 2.87 24.59
CA ILE A 402 31.19 4.05 25.38
C ILE A 402 30.05 4.39 26.33
N ASP A 403 30.37 4.61 27.61
CA ASP A 403 29.37 5.12 28.56
C ASP A 403 29.10 6.61 28.33
N THR A 404 28.08 6.89 27.51
CA THR A 404 27.65 8.25 27.17
C THR A 404 27.02 8.99 28.35
N LYS A 405 26.73 8.33 29.48
CA LYS A 405 26.18 8.96 30.68
C LYS A 405 27.26 9.49 31.63
N SER A 406 28.53 9.16 31.38
CA SER A 406 29.66 9.65 32.18
C SER A 406 29.77 11.17 32.14
N ASP A 407 30.11 11.78 33.29
CA ASP A 407 30.35 13.23 33.41
C ASP A 407 31.41 13.73 32.41
N LEU A 408 32.46 12.94 32.16
CA LEU A 408 33.51 13.28 31.19
C LEU A 408 32.97 13.29 29.76
N TRP A 409 32.08 12.36 29.41
CA TRP A 409 31.44 12.35 28.10
C TRP A 409 30.50 13.55 27.95
N GLN A 410 29.68 13.82 28.95
CA GLN A 410 28.76 14.95 28.95
C GLN A 410 29.50 16.30 28.89
N ALA A 411 30.65 16.42 29.56
CA ALA A 411 31.51 17.60 29.50
C ALA A 411 32.09 17.81 28.09
N LEU A 412 32.63 16.76 27.47
CA LEU A 412 33.10 16.74 26.09
C LEU A 412 32.00 17.21 25.12
N VAL A 413 30.79 16.68 25.24
CA VAL A 413 29.65 17.06 24.38
C VAL A 413 29.26 18.53 24.60
N LYS A 414 29.18 18.99 25.86
CA LYS A 414 28.81 20.38 26.19
C LYS A 414 29.85 21.40 25.73
N ARG A 415 31.14 21.06 25.77
CA ARG A 415 32.24 21.94 25.36
C ARG A 415 32.54 21.88 23.85
N ASP A 416 31.80 21.07 23.11
CA ASP A 416 31.94 20.93 21.66
C ASP A 416 33.31 20.37 21.23
N GLU A 417 33.97 19.59 22.09
CA GLU A 417 35.35 19.17 21.86
C GLU A 417 35.49 17.96 20.93
N ALA A 418 36.68 17.81 20.34
CA ALA A 418 37.07 16.56 19.69
C ALA A 418 37.18 15.43 20.71
N ILE A 419 36.73 14.25 20.31
CA ILE A 419 36.93 13.02 21.08
C ILE A 419 38.40 12.64 20.97
N ALA A 420 39.07 12.50 22.11
CA ALA A 420 40.46 12.11 22.21
C ALA A 420 40.58 10.74 22.87
N LEU A 421 41.32 9.83 22.24
CA LEU A 421 41.65 8.51 22.76
C LEU A 421 43.17 8.39 22.89
N HIS A 422 43.65 8.34 24.12
CA HIS A 422 45.04 8.02 24.43
C HIS A 422 45.20 6.53 24.69
N ILE A 423 46.23 5.89 24.14
CA ILE A 423 46.47 4.44 24.28
C ILE A 423 47.89 4.21 24.79
N ASP A 424 48.04 3.63 25.98
CA ASP A 424 49.35 3.29 26.56
C ASP A 424 50.18 2.36 25.64
N GLU A 425 51.49 2.30 25.89
CA GLU A 425 52.45 1.47 25.17
C GLU A 425 52.33 -0.03 25.50
N ARG A 426 51.44 -0.40 26.43
CA ARG A 426 51.19 -1.79 26.84
C ARG A 426 50.61 -2.66 25.71
N ILE A 427 50.02 -2.03 24.69
CA ILE A 427 49.37 -2.73 23.57
C ILE A 427 50.05 -2.31 22.27
N ASP A 428 50.85 -3.24 21.73
CA ASP A 428 51.50 -3.11 20.43
C ASP A 428 50.54 -3.42 19.27
N ASP A 429 50.89 -2.94 18.07
CA ASP A 429 50.15 -3.17 16.81
C ASP A 429 48.64 -2.92 16.88
N ILE A 430 48.23 -1.90 17.65
CA ILE A 430 46.82 -1.65 17.90
C ILE A 430 46.12 -0.96 16.71
N HIS A 431 44.99 -1.54 16.30
CA HIS A 431 44.04 -0.93 15.40
C HIS A 431 42.74 -0.65 16.15
N VAL A 432 42.23 0.56 15.98
CA VAL A 432 40.97 1.00 16.60
C VAL A 432 40.11 1.62 15.51
N ASP A 433 38.95 1.04 15.30
CA ASP A 433 37.84 1.63 14.55
C ASP A 433 36.80 2.15 15.54
N PHE A 434 36.12 3.23 15.16
CA PHE A 434 35.12 3.85 16.02
C PHE A 434 33.86 4.12 15.23
N HIS A 435 32.75 3.56 15.70
CA HIS A 435 31.47 3.60 15.02
C HIS A 435 30.40 4.20 15.92
N VAL A 436 29.42 4.84 15.30
CA VAL A 436 28.18 5.26 15.93
C VAL A 436 27.04 4.47 15.29
N ILE A 437 26.33 3.71 16.09
CA ILE A 437 25.15 2.93 15.70
C ILE A 437 23.95 3.74 16.15
N ARG A 438 23.12 4.21 15.21
CA ARG A 438 21.93 5.03 15.53
C ARG A 438 20.75 4.18 15.94
#